data_AF-A0A2D7MMH8-F1
#
_entry.id   AF-A0A2D7MMH8-F1
#
_cell.length_a   1.000
_cell.length_b   1.000
_cell.length_c   1.000
_cell.angle_alpha   90.00
_cell.angle_beta   90.00
_cell.angle_gamma   90.00
#
_symmetry.space_group_name_H-M   'P 1'
#
loop_
_entity.id
_entity.type
_entity.pdbx_description
1 polymer ?
#
loop_
_entity_poly.entity_id
_entity_poly.type
_entity_poly.pdbx_seq_one_letter_code
_entity_poly.pdbx_strand_id
1 'polypeptide(L)'
;MGSKLKYISKREKFVMSHNGYHYTECGLDDVFIIADHLQSDDEGEAVLTIPAIGMLHKVIAEGVINADGILNGKKIRFLRTEMGMTQAQLAQILHRKELTVARWEKDEVGIDAALDLILRQLAAEKLDVPFGQGQTIEMLCLERVPTKQPMPIKAKLNDDKGLPRYTLIA
;
A
#
# COMPACT_ATOMS: atom_id res chain seq x y z
N MET A 1 3.26 -28.21 0.98
CA MET A 1 2.45 -28.36 -0.24
C MET A 1 2.50 -27.02 -0.96
N GLY A 2 3.18 -26.97 -2.11
CA GLY A 2 3.79 -25.75 -2.65
C GLY A 2 2.81 -24.61 -2.92
N SER A 3 2.97 -23.49 -2.21
CA SER A 3 2.41 -22.23 -2.70
C SER A 3 3.30 -21.80 -3.86
N LYS A 4 2.75 -21.80 -5.07
CA LYS A 4 3.38 -21.08 -6.18
C LYS A 4 3.49 -19.64 -5.70
N LEU A 5 4.72 -19.18 -5.43
CA LEU A 5 5.01 -17.76 -5.24
C LEU A 5 4.38 -17.06 -6.46
N LYS A 6 3.39 -16.20 -6.21
CA LYS A 6 2.78 -15.40 -7.27
C LYS A 6 3.82 -14.35 -7.65
N TYR A 7 4.29 -14.38 -8.89
CA TYR A 7 5.15 -13.36 -9.47
C TYR A 7 4.35 -12.61 -10.53
N ILE A 8 4.57 -11.30 -10.65
CA ILE A 8 4.18 -10.52 -11.81
C ILE A 8 5.47 -10.27 -12.60
N SER A 9 5.49 -10.71 -13.85
CA SER A 9 6.52 -10.37 -14.84
C SER A 9 5.87 -9.42 -15.83
N LYS A 10 6.40 -8.20 -15.96
CA LYS A 10 5.86 -7.22 -16.90
C LYS A 10 6.83 -6.96 -18.04
N ARG A 11 6.29 -7.09 -19.26
CA ARG A 11 6.92 -6.75 -20.53
C ARG A 11 6.49 -5.34 -20.92
N GLU A 12 7.27 -4.36 -20.54
CA GLU A 12 7.20 -3.02 -21.13
C GLU A 12 8.61 -2.65 -21.55
N LYS A 13 8.75 -1.81 -22.57
CA LYS A 13 10.03 -1.15 -22.87
C LYS A 13 10.41 -0.33 -21.65
N PHE A 14 11.10 -0.97 -20.72
CA PHE A 14 11.44 -0.40 -19.44
C PHE A 14 12.61 0.54 -19.67
N VAL A 15 12.30 1.81 -19.88
CA VAL A 15 13.29 2.87 -19.69
C VAL A 15 13.40 3.06 -18.20
N MET A 16 14.57 2.81 -17.61
CA MET A 16 14.84 3.17 -16.20
C MET A 16 14.58 4.66 -16.03
N SER A 17 13.36 5.02 -15.60
CA SER A 17 13.12 6.34 -15.06
C SER A 17 13.82 6.38 -13.70
N HIS A 18 14.41 7.53 -13.33
CA HIS A 18 15.04 7.71 -12.03
C HIS A 18 14.07 7.46 -10.84
N ASN A 19 12.77 7.24 -11.09
CA ASN A 19 11.72 7.10 -10.09
C ASN A 19 11.14 5.67 -9.89
N GLY A 20 11.60 4.66 -10.64
CA GLY A 20 11.12 3.27 -10.52
C GLY A 20 9.88 2.92 -11.38
N TYR A 21 9.35 1.72 -11.20
CA TYR A 21 8.14 1.19 -11.85
C TYR A 21 6.87 1.67 -11.14
N HIS A 22 5.93 2.27 -11.86
CA HIS A 22 4.63 2.67 -11.30
C HIS A 22 3.72 1.44 -11.13
N TYR A 23 3.56 0.99 -9.89
CA TYR A 23 2.80 -0.22 -9.54
C TYR A 23 1.33 0.11 -9.28
N THR A 24 0.55 0.14 -10.36
CA THR A 24 -0.89 0.44 -10.34
C THR A 24 -1.75 -0.79 -10.02
N GLU A 25 -1.15 -1.98 -10.03
CA GLU A 25 -1.83 -3.26 -9.82
C GLU A 25 -2.35 -3.41 -8.38
N CYS A 26 -1.83 -2.63 -7.41
CA CYS A 26 -2.42 -2.53 -6.07
C CYS A 26 -3.66 -1.63 -6.01
N GLY A 27 -4.01 -0.93 -7.09
CA GLY A 27 -5.16 -0.02 -7.15
C GLY A 27 -4.90 1.38 -6.60
N LEU A 28 -3.64 1.72 -6.29
CA LEU A 28 -3.20 3.06 -5.88
C LEU A 28 -2.49 3.77 -7.04
N ASP A 29 -2.55 5.11 -7.05
CA ASP A 29 -1.95 5.96 -8.10
C ASP A 29 -0.55 6.48 -7.74
N ASP A 30 -0.10 6.23 -6.51
CA ASP A 30 1.08 6.85 -5.91
C ASP A 30 2.06 5.81 -5.35
N VAL A 31 2.14 4.62 -5.97
CA VAL A 31 3.04 3.53 -5.55
C VAL A 31 4.09 3.22 -6.62
N PHE A 32 5.36 3.27 -6.23
CA PHE A 32 6.49 3.01 -7.12
C PHE A 32 7.39 1.92 -6.57
N ILE A 33 7.79 0.97 -7.43
CA ILE A 33 8.75 -0.10 -7.11
C ILE A 33 10.10 0.27 -7.70
N ILE A 34 11.11 0.38 -6.84
CA ILE A 34 12.49 0.64 -7.25
C ILE A 34 13.24 -0.70 -7.22
N ALA A 35 13.85 -1.07 -8.33
CA ALA A 35 14.68 -2.25 -8.44
C ALA A 35 16.07 -1.84 -8.95
N ASP A 36 17.11 -2.41 -8.38
CA ASP A 36 18.50 -2.09 -8.75
C ASP A 36 18.93 -2.79 -10.04
N HIS A 37 18.20 -3.81 -10.49
CA HIS A 37 18.49 -4.56 -11.71
C HIS A 37 17.22 -5.00 -12.43
N LEU A 38 17.28 -5.02 -13.76
CA LEU A 38 16.30 -5.64 -14.64
C LEU A 38 16.87 -6.95 -15.16
N GLN A 39 15.99 -7.93 -15.40
CA GLN A 39 16.37 -9.17 -16.07
C GLN A 39 16.07 -9.03 -17.55
N SER A 40 16.81 -9.73 -18.41
CA SER A 40 16.43 -9.90 -19.82
C SER A 40 15.61 -11.18 -19.97
N ASP A 41 14.56 -11.14 -20.77
CA ASP A 41 13.82 -12.34 -21.15
C ASP A 41 14.50 -13.09 -22.32
N ASP A 42 13.86 -14.18 -22.78
CA ASP A 42 14.36 -15.03 -23.87
C ASP A 42 14.47 -14.29 -25.22
N GLU A 43 13.79 -13.14 -25.37
CA GLU A 43 13.85 -12.26 -26.55
C GLU A 43 14.87 -11.11 -26.36
N GLY A 44 15.52 -11.03 -25.19
CA GLY A 44 16.49 -9.99 -24.84
C GLY A 44 15.87 -8.71 -24.30
N GLU A 45 14.55 -8.67 -24.08
CA GLU A 45 13.84 -7.49 -23.59
C GLU A 45 13.98 -7.34 -22.08
N ALA A 46 14.10 -6.09 -21.61
CA ALA A 46 14.24 -5.80 -20.19
C ALA A 46 12.90 -5.99 -19.46
N VAL A 47 12.89 -6.85 -18.44
CA VAL A 47 11.74 -7.26 -17.65
C VAL A 47 11.99 -7.00 -16.17
N LEU A 48 11.00 -6.39 -15.51
CA LEU A 48 10.94 -6.33 -14.06
C LEU A 48 10.10 -7.51 -13.54
N THR A 49 10.74 -8.35 -12.74
CA THR A 49 10.07 -9.41 -11.99
C THR A 49 9.80 -8.92 -10.58
N ILE A 50 8.53 -8.94 -10.16
CA ILE A 50 8.11 -8.55 -8.81
C ILE A 50 7.79 -9.84 -8.03
N PRO A 51 8.75 -10.33 -7.23
CA PRO A 51 8.55 -11.53 -6.41
C PRO A 51 7.77 -11.23 -5.13
N ALA A 52 7.24 -12.28 -4.50
CA ALA A 52 6.64 -12.20 -3.16
C ALA A 52 5.63 -11.04 -2.99
N ILE A 53 4.63 -10.98 -3.87
CA ILE A 53 3.62 -9.89 -3.92
C ILE A 53 2.97 -9.63 -2.56
N GLY A 54 2.72 -10.68 -1.76
CA GLY A 54 2.16 -10.51 -0.41
C GLY A 54 3.07 -9.70 0.53
N MET A 55 4.39 -9.84 0.42
CA MET A 55 5.34 -9.01 1.18
C MET A 55 5.35 -7.57 0.67
N LEU A 56 5.32 -7.38 -0.65
CA LEU A 56 5.21 -6.05 -1.24
C LEU A 56 3.95 -5.33 -0.75
N HIS A 57 2.79 -6.00 -0.77
CA HIS A 57 1.54 -5.40 -0.33
C HIS A 57 1.54 -5.07 1.17
N LYS A 58 2.18 -5.87 2.03
CA LYS A 58 2.40 -5.51 3.43
C LYS A 58 3.23 -4.23 3.57
N VAL A 59 4.31 -4.10 2.80
CA VAL A 59 5.16 -2.89 2.80
C VAL A 59 4.40 -1.68 2.28
N ILE A 60 3.58 -1.83 1.23
CA ILE A 60 2.70 -0.76 0.75
C ILE A 60 1.69 -0.38 1.83
N ALA A 61 1.07 -1.35 2.51
CA ALA A 61 0.13 -1.07 3.60
C ALA A 61 0.79 -0.33 4.77
N GLU A 62 2.01 -0.71 5.16
CA GLU A 62 2.81 0.05 6.13
C GLU A 62 3.02 1.50 5.68
N GLY A 63 3.34 1.72 4.40
CA GLY A 63 3.48 3.05 3.82
C GLY A 63 2.17 3.84 3.87
N VAL A 64 1.04 3.21 3.49
CA VAL A 64 -0.28 3.83 3.49
C VAL A 64 -0.69 4.26 4.91
N ILE A 65 -0.56 3.38 5.90
CA ILE A 65 -1.02 3.68 7.27
C ILE A 65 -0.13 4.71 7.97
N ASN A 66 1.15 4.82 7.63
CA ASN A 66 2.04 5.82 8.21
C ASN A 66 2.07 7.15 7.42
N ALA A 67 1.53 7.19 6.20
CA ALA A 67 1.50 8.41 5.39
C ALA A 67 0.62 9.53 5.96
N ASP A 68 1.05 10.76 5.75
CA ASP A 68 0.34 11.98 6.17
C ASP A 68 -0.97 12.24 5.45
N GLY A 69 -1.78 13.14 6.01
CA GLY A 69 -3.09 13.47 5.49
C GLY A 69 -4.16 12.40 5.77
N ILE A 70 -5.39 12.69 5.35
CA ILE A 70 -6.52 11.75 5.48
C ILE A 70 -6.46 10.71 4.36
N LEU A 71 -6.83 9.45 4.66
CA LEU A 71 -6.94 8.42 3.65
C LEU A 71 -8.02 8.78 2.62
N ASN A 72 -7.65 8.75 1.34
CA ASN A 72 -8.61 8.83 0.25
C ASN A 72 -9.28 7.47 0.01
N GLY A 73 -10.30 7.47 -0.85
CA GLY A 73 -11.11 6.29 -1.12
C GLY A 73 -10.32 5.10 -1.66
N LYS A 74 -9.33 5.35 -2.53
CA LYS A 74 -8.44 4.28 -3.03
C LYS A 74 -7.62 3.64 -1.91
N LYS A 75 -7.06 4.44 -1.00
CA LYS A 75 -6.29 3.95 0.16
C LYS A 75 -7.18 3.20 1.15
N ILE A 76 -8.40 3.69 1.41
CA ILE A 76 -9.38 2.96 2.25
C ILE A 76 -9.74 1.61 1.63
N ARG A 77 -10.02 1.58 0.31
CA ARG A 77 -10.32 0.35 -0.41
C ARG A 77 -9.16 -0.62 -0.34
N PHE A 78 -7.94 -0.15 -0.63
CA PHE A 78 -6.71 -0.94 -0.58
C PHE A 78 -6.55 -1.61 0.79
N LEU A 79 -6.56 -0.82 1.88
CA LEU A 79 -6.43 -1.38 3.24
C LEU A 79 -7.53 -2.41 3.54
N ARG A 80 -8.79 -2.12 3.18
CA ARG A 80 -9.89 -3.06 3.39
C ARG A 80 -9.67 -4.38 2.65
N THR A 81 -9.26 -4.33 1.39
CA THR A 81 -9.04 -5.54 0.59
C THR A 81 -7.83 -6.34 1.10
N GLU A 82 -6.76 -5.67 1.50
CA GLU A 82 -5.59 -6.33 2.09
C GLU A 82 -5.94 -7.02 3.41
N MET A 83 -6.82 -6.42 4.23
CA MET A 83 -7.35 -7.06 5.44
C MET A 83 -8.33 -8.22 5.15
N GLY A 84 -8.66 -8.49 3.88
CA GLY A 84 -9.60 -9.54 3.50
C GLY A 84 -11.06 -9.26 3.89
N MET A 85 -11.45 -7.98 3.99
CA MET A 85 -12.75 -7.57 4.51
C MET A 85 -13.71 -7.11 3.41
N THR A 86 -15.00 -7.38 3.60
CA THR A 86 -16.10 -6.74 2.85
C THR A 86 -16.38 -5.34 3.41
N GLN A 87 -17.07 -4.49 2.62
CA GLN A 87 -17.49 -3.16 3.10
C GLN A 87 -18.37 -3.25 4.34
N ALA A 88 -19.28 -4.24 4.39
CA ALA A 88 -20.14 -4.49 5.54
C ALA A 88 -19.36 -4.86 6.81
N GLN A 89 -18.34 -5.73 6.69
CA GLN A 89 -17.49 -6.11 7.83
C GLN A 89 -16.70 -4.91 8.37
N LEU A 90 -16.13 -4.09 7.49
CA LEU A 90 -15.42 -2.89 7.93
C LEU A 90 -16.36 -1.89 8.60
N ALA A 91 -17.54 -1.68 8.02
CA ALA A 91 -18.56 -0.81 8.57
C ALA A 91 -19.02 -1.26 9.96
N GLN A 92 -19.18 -2.57 10.18
CA GLN A 92 -19.55 -3.14 11.47
C GLN A 92 -18.52 -2.82 12.56
N ILE A 93 -17.22 -2.96 12.26
CA ILE A 93 -16.14 -2.65 13.22
C ILE A 93 -16.10 -1.15 13.52
N LEU A 94 -16.27 -0.30 12.52
CA LEU A 94 -16.22 1.16 12.67
C LEU A 94 -17.54 1.78 13.12
N HIS A 95 -18.54 0.97 13.47
CA HIS A 95 -19.89 1.41 13.84
C HIS A 95 -20.51 2.39 12.82
N ARG A 96 -20.45 2.02 11.54
CA ARG A 96 -21.04 2.76 10.42
C ARG A 96 -21.94 1.85 9.58
N LYS A 97 -22.67 2.47 8.66
CA LYS A 97 -23.44 1.74 7.64
C LYS A 97 -22.49 1.34 6.51
N GLU A 98 -22.75 0.20 5.88
CA GLU A 98 -22.00 -0.25 4.69
C GLU A 98 -21.92 0.83 3.61
N LEU A 99 -23.04 1.51 3.35
CA LEU A 99 -23.10 2.63 2.40
C LEU A 99 -22.10 3.74 2.73
N THR A 100 -21.80 3.99 4.00
CA THR A 100 -20.81 5.00 4.41
C THR A 100 -19.41 4.61 3.92
N VAL A 101 -19.01 3.35 4.11
CA VAL A 101 -17.72 2.84 3.62
C VAL A 101 -17.67 2.88 2.09
N ALA A 102 -18.76 2.50 1.42
CA ALA A 102 -18.83 2.56 -0.04
C ALA A 102 -18.66 3.99 -0.59
N ARG A 103 -19.18 5.00 0.11
CA ARG A 103 -19.03 6.42 -0.25
C ARG A 103 -17.62 6.93 0.03
N TRP A 104 -16.99 6.50 1.13
CA TRP A 104 -15.58 6.79 1.40
C TRP A 104 -14.68 6.27 0.29
N GLU A 105 -14.86 5.02 -0.15
CA GLU A 105 -14.05 4.41 -1.21
C GLU A 105 -14.20 5.06 -2.59
N LYS A 106 -15.26 5.83 -2.79
CA LYS A 106 -15.52 6.59 -4.02
C LYS A 106 -15.12 8.06 -3.90
N ASP A 107 -14.56 8.46 -2.76
CA ASP A 107 -14.28 9.87 -2.43
C ASP A 107 -15.52 10.78 -2.52
N GLU A 108 -16.73 10.22 -2.39
CA GLU A 108 -17.97 11.00 -2.36
C GLU A 108 -18.14 11.75 -1.02
N VAL A 109 -17.58 11.18 0.04
CA VAL A 109 -17.53 11.75 1.39
C VAL A 109 -16.18 11.34 2.00
N GLY A 110 -15.49 12.25 2.68
CA GLY A 110 -14.27 11.92 3.40
C GLY A 110 -14.54 11.09 4.66
N ILE A 111 -13.57 10.26 5.05
CA ILE A 111 -13.56 9.65 6.38
C ILE A 111 -13.26 10.71 7.45
N ASP A 112 -13.88 10.55 8.63
CA ASP A 112 -13.56 11.39 9.80
C ASP A 112 -12.15 11.08 10.32
N ALA A 113 -11.43 12.07 10.81
CA ALA A 113 -10.04 11.93 11.25
C ALA A 113 -9.85 10.90 12.39
N ALA A 114 -10.82 10.76 13.31
CA ALA A 114 -10.72 9.76 14.36
C ALA A 114 -10.92 8.35 13.79
N LEU A 115 -11.86 8.18 12.85
CA LEU A 115 -12.08 6.90 12.17
C LEU A 115 -10.95 6.54 11.21
N ASP A 116 -10.30 7.52 10.59
CA ASP A 116 -9.07 7.35 9.82
C ASP A 116 -7.98 6.72 10.67
N LEU A 117 -7.75 7.26 11.86
CA LEU A 117 -6.75 6.74 12.79
C LEU A 117 -7.08 5.32 13.27
N ILE A 118 -8.36 5.05 13.59
CA ILE A 118 -8.82 3.72 13.97
C ILE A 118 -8.65 2.72 12.82
N LEU A 119 -8.97 3.13 11.58
CA LEU A 119 -8.78 2.28 10.39
C LEU A 119 -7.30 1.93 10.18
N ARG A 120 -6.39 2.89 10.37
CA ARG A 120 -4.94 2.66 10.26
C ARG A 120 -4.44 1.69 11.33
N GLN A 121 -4.87 1.86 12.58
CA GLN A 121 -4.55 0.94 13.68
C GLN A 121 -5.10 -0.48 13.41
N LEU A 122 -6.36 -0.59 12.98
CA LEU A 122 -6.98 -1.86 12.62
C LEU A 122 -6.20 -2.57 11.50
N ALA A 123 -5.79 -1.83 10.47
CA ALA A 123 -4.99 -2.37 9.37
C ALA A 123 -3.61 -2.84 9.85
N ALA A 124 -2.95 -2.08 10.74
CA ALA A 124 -1.69 -2.46 11.36
C ALA A 124 -1.78 -3.82 12.05
N GLU A 125 -2.82 -4.02 12.87
CA GLU A 125 -3.07 -5.26 13.60
C GLU A 125 -3.40 -6.43 12.67
N LYS A 126 -4.27 -6.22 11.67
CA LYS A 126 -4.70 -7.28 10.75
C LYS A 126 -3.61 -7.73 9.80
N LEU A 127 -2.71 -6.83 9.42
CA LEU A 127 -1.65 -7.08 8.45
C LEU A 127 -0.30 -7.39 9.10
N ASP A 128 -0.20 -7.23 10.42
CA ASP A 128 1.04 -7.40 11.19
C ASP A 128 2.16 -6.51 10.62
N VAL A 129 1.90 -5.20 10.62
CA VAL A 129 2.81 -4.15 10.14
C VAL A 129 2.88 -3.00 11.15
N PRO A 130 4.01 -2.31 11.30
CA PRO A 130 4.18 -1.27 12.31
C PRO A 130 3.39 0.00 11.96
N PHE A 131 2.80 0.62 12.98
CA PHE A 131 2.09 1.89 12.85
C PHE A 131 2.54 2.89 13.92
N GLY A 132 2.61 4.16 13.55
CA GLY A 132 2.90 5.28 14.43
C GLY A 132 4.39 5.52 14.69
N GLN A 133 5.28 4.55 14.44
CA GLN A 133 6.75 4.72 14.46
C GLN A 133 7.29 5.45 15.72
N GLY A 134 6.66 5.25 16.88
CA GLY A 134 7.03 5.91 18.14
C GLY A 134 6.43 7.30 18.37
N GLN A 135 5.59 7.79 17.46
CA GLN A 135 4.81 9.02 17.63
C GLN A 135 3.70 8.85 18.66
N THR A 136 3.35 9.93 19.36
CA THR A 136 2.19 9.96 20.25
C THR A 136 0.89 10.05 19.45
N ILE A 137 -0.24 9.72 20.08
CA ILE A 137 -1.56 9.91 19.47
C ILE A 137 -1.81 11.38 19.11
N GLU A 138 -1.36 12.32 19.93
CA GLU A 138 -1.48 13.75 19.64
C GLU A 138 -0.77 14.12 18.34
N MET A 139 0.49 13.67 18.16
CA MET A 139 1.23 13.90 16.92
C MET A 139 0.53 13.29 15.72
N LEU A 140 0.06 12.04 15.86
CA LEU A 140 -0.68 11.36 14.79
C LEU A 140 -1.93 12.14 14.38
N CYS A 141 -2.73 12.61 15.34
CA CYS A 141 -3.93 13.39 15.05
C CYS A 141 -3.61 14.71 14.31
N LEU A 142 -2.52 15.40 14.67
CA LEU A 142 -2.11 16.64 14.03
C LEU A 142 -1.62 16.44 12.57
N GLU A 143 -1.10 15.27 12.25
CA GLU A 143 -0.61 14.92 10.91
C GLU A 143 -1.74 14.44 9.96
N ARG A 144 -2.89 14.01 10.49
CA ARG A 144 -4.02 13.48 9.71
C ARG A 144 -5.06 14.56 9.43
N VAL A 145 -4.65 15.55 8.63
CA VAL A 145 -5.50 16.68 8.21
C VAL A 145 -5.75 16.66 6.69
N PRO A 146 -6.93 17.08 6.20
CA PRO A 146 -7.25 17.02 4.76
C PRO A 146 -6.33 17.84 3.85
N THR A 147 -5.64 18.85 4.39
CA THR A 147 -4.77 19.76 3.64
C THR A 147 -3.38 19.19 3.34
N LYS A 148 -3.00 18.07 3.98
CA LYS A 148 -1.71 17.41 3.71
C LYS A 148 -1.86 16.42 2.55
N GLN A 149 -0.98 16.55 1.56
CA GLN A 149 -0.84 15.54 0.50
C GLN A 149 0.22 14.53 0.91
N PRO A 150 -0.11 13.22 0.96
CA PRO A 150 0.88 12.20 1.26
C PRO A 150 1.92 12.11 0.14
N MET A 151 3.18 11.89 0.53
CA MET A 151 4.23 11.58 -0.44
C MET A 151 3.94 10.23 -1.12
N PRO A 152 4.37 10.04 -2.39
CA PRO A 152 4.30 8.75 -3.05
C PRO A 152 5.02 7.66 -2.26
N ILE A 153 4.42 6.48 -2.18
CA ILE A 153 4.99 5.31 -1.53
C ILE A 153 6.01 4.68 -2.47
N LYS A 154 7.26 4.60 -2.02
CA LYS A 154 8.34 3.95 -2.77
C LYS A 154 8.77 2.68 -2.05
N ALA A 155 8.65 1.54 -2.71
CA ALA A 155 9.10 0.25 -2.23
C ALA A 155 10.34 -0.18 -2.99
N LYS A 156 11.48 -0.36 -2.31
CA LYS A 156 12.69 -0.92 -2.92
C LYS A 156 12.64 -2.44 -2.88
N LEU A 157 12.81 -3.08 -4.02
CA LEU A 157 13.12 -4.51 -4.10
C LEU A 157 14.62 -4.71 -3.84
N ASN A 158 14.93 -5.39 -2.75
CA ASN A 158 16.28 -5.84 -2.41
C ASN A 158 16.36 -7.35 -2.63
N ASP A 159 17.32 -7.81 -3.43
CA ASP A 159 17.62 -9.24 -3.57
C ASP A 159 18.76 -9.60 -2.63
N ASP A 160 18.42 -10.20 -1.48
CA ASP A 160 19.39 -10.72 -0.52
C ASP A 160 19.48 -12.24 -0.69
N LYS A 161 20.46 -12.68 -1.48
CA LYS A 161 20.81 -14.11 -1.65
C LYS A 161 19.63 -14.98 -2.09
N GLY A 162 18.77 -14.48 -2.98
CA GLY A 162 17.61 -15.22 -3.50
C GLY A 162 16.37 -15.19 -2.61
N LEU A 163 16.40 -14.44 -1.50
CA LEU A 163 15.23 -14.14 -0.68
C LEU A 163 14.79 -12.69 -0.95
N PRO A 164 13.68 -12.47 -1.67
CA PRO A 164 13.23 -11.13 -1.99
C PRO A 164 12.77 -10.40 -0.72
N ARG A 165 13.21 -9.15 -0.56
CA ARG A 165 12.77 -8.26 0.51
C ARG A 165 12.36 -6.90 -0.06
N TYR A 166 11.36 -6.29 0.57
CA TYR A 166 10.92 -4.94 0.25
C TYR A 166 11.18 -4.01 1.43
N THR A 167 11.62 -2.78 1.15
CA THR A 167 11.79 -1.73 2.16
C THR A 167 11.16 -0.43 1.67
N LEU A 168 10.46 0.28 2.55
CA LEU A 168 10.01 1.64 2.26
C LEU A 168 11.23 2.58 2.11
N ILE A 169 11.16 3.45 1.11
CA ILE A 169 12.09 4.57 0.95
C ILE A 169 11.33 5.86 1.24
N ALA A 170 11.89 6.69 2.11
CA ALA A 170 11.40 8.04 2.43
C ALA A 170 11.61 9.03 1.27
#